data_AF-A0A933QNI8-F1
#
_entry.id   AF-A0A933QNI8-F1
#
_cell.length_a   1.000
_cell.length_b   1.000
_cell.length_c   1.000
_cell.angle_alpha   90.00
_cell.angle_beta   90.00
_cell.angle_gamma   90.00
#
_symmetry.space_group_name_H-M   'P 1'
#
loop_
_entity.id
_entity.type
_entity.pdbx_description
1 polymer ?
#
loop_
_entity_poly.entity_id
_entity_poly.type
_entity_poly.pdbx_seq_one_letter_code
_entity_poly.pdbx_strand_id
1 'polypeptide(L)'
;MTLDSFAPFWYVLLGATLVLFCLLLWHTFQYRKHKSHKVSKNFDVHLIDDTLVREQPQRQWLWEKLTPREMEVATLVADGKRNAEIAQILSISVRTVENHIQNIYAKLGVHSRTQLVRKIRDLVD
;
A
#
# COMPACT_ATOMS: atom_id res chain seq x y z
N MET A 1 28.40 9.17 -55.75
CA MET A 1 28.91 9.35 -54.37
C MET A 1 28.46 10.73 -53.95
N THR A 2 27.23 10.87 -53.47
CA THR A 2 26.94 10.86 -52.02
C THR A 2 25.68 10.06 -51.68
N LEU A 3 25.79 9.30 -50.58
CA LEU A 3 24.78 8.42 -50.01
C LEU A 3 24.08 9.17 -48.86
N ASP A 4 23.13 10.05 -49.16
CA ASP A 4 22.44 10.85 -48.14
C ASP A 4 20.90 10.77 -48.25
N SER A 5 20.33 9.57 -48.45
CA SER A 5 18.88 9.44 -48.64
C SER A 5 18.18 8.31 -47.87
N PHE A 6 18.69 7.89 -46.71
CA PHE A 6 18.01 6.89 -45.86
C PHE A 6 18.05 7.22 -44.37
N ALA A 7 17.72 8.46 -43.98
CA ALA A 7 17.55 8.76 -42.55
C ALA A 7 16.43 9.77 -42.26
N PRO A 8 15.17 9.33 -42.27
CA PRO A 8 14.18 9.88 -41.35
C PRO A 8 13.51 8.83 -40.44
N PHE A 9 13.72 7.53 -40.66
CA PHE A 9 12.98 6.47 -39.92
C PHE A 9 13.56 6.14 -38.54
N TRP A 10 14.87 6.31 -38.32
CA TRP A 10 15.48 6.02 -37.01
C TRP A 10 14.93 6.90 -35.89
N TYR A 11 14.53 8.13 -36.18
CA TYR A 11 13.95 9.05 -35.19
C TYR A 11 12.57 8.59 -34.70
N VAL A 12 11.79 7.93 -35.57
CA VAL A 12 10.48 7.38 -35.20
C VAL A 12 10.65 6.17 -34.27
N LEU A 13 11.65 5.32 -34.52
CA LEU A 13 12.00 4.22 -33.61
C LEU A 13 12.54 4.72 -32.26
N LEU A 14 13.45 5.70 -32.28
CA LEU A 14 13.99 6.30 -31.05
C LEU A 14 12.89 6.95 -30.20
N GLY A 15 11.96 7.68 -30.82
CA GLY A 15 10.81 8.26 -30.13
C GLY A 15 9.88 7.21 -29.51
N ALA A 16 9.57 6.14 -30.25
CA ALA A 16 8.71 5.06 -29.75
C ALA A 16 9.31 4.32 -28.54
N THR A 17 10.64 4.13 -28.53
CA THR A 17 11.32 3.49 -27.39
C THR A 17 11.32 4.36 -26.13
N LEU A 18 11.44 5.69 -26.25
CA LEU A 18 11.33 6.63 -25.14
C LEU A 18 9.93 6.62 -24.51
N VAL A 19 8.87 6.55 -25.33
CA VAL A 19 7.49 6.47 -24.84
C VAL A 19 7.23 5.14 -24.12
N LEU A 20 7.69 4.02 -24.68
CA LEU A 20 7.59 2.71 -24.04
C LEU A 20 8.38 2.65 -22.74
N PHE A 21 9.57 3.26 -22.70
CA PHE A 21 10.38 3.35 -21.48
C PHE A 21 9.70 4.23 -20.42
N CYS A 22 9.11 5.36 -20.81
CA CYS A 22 8.29 6.19 -19.92
C CYS A 22 7.07 5.44 -19.40
N LEU A 23 6.39 4.61 -20.21
CA LEU A 23 5.24 3.81 -19.77
C LEU A 23 5.66 2.65 -18.85
N LEU A 24 6.80 2.01 -19.10
CA LEU A 24 7.39 1.00 -18.21
C LEU A 24 7.79 1.61 -16.87
N LEU A 25 8.47 2.76 -16.90
CA LEU A 25 8.79 3.50 -15.70
C LEU A 25 7.53 4.01 -14.99
N TRP A 26 6.52 4.48 -15.72
CA TRP A 26 5.22 4.87 -15.18
C TRP A 26 4.49 3.69 -14.54
N HIS A 27 4.53 2.50 -15.13
CA HIS A 27 3.98 1.28 -14.56
C HIS A 27 4.71 0.87 -13.27
N THR A 28 6.01 1.13 -13.18
CA THR A 28 6.75 0.99 -11.90
C THR A 28 6.50 2.15 -10.91
N PHE A 29 6.08 3.32 -11.39
CA PHE A 29 5.92 4.55 -10.62
C PHE A 29 4.51 4.75 -10.05
N GLN A 30 3.46 4.23 -10.70
CA GLN A 30 2.05 4.30 -10.26
C GLN A 30 1.73 3.50 -8.99
N TYR A 31 2.77 3.10 -8.25
CA TYR A 31 2.68 2.61 -6.88
C TYR A 31 3.05 3.69 -5.85
N ARG A 32 3.31 4.94 -6.28
CA ARG A 32 3.53 6.12 -5.41
C ARG A 32 2.27 7.00 -5.33
N LYS A 33 1.84 7.25 -4.09
CA LYS A 33 0.76 8.14 -3.60
C LYS A 33 -0.61 7.47 -3.45
N HIS A 34 -0.87 6.76 -2.34
CA HIS A 34 -1.11 7.34 -1.01
C HIS A 34 -2.39 8.18 -1.01
N LYS A 35 -3.52 7.49 -0.95
CA LYS A 35 -4.83 8.04 -0.55
C LYS A 35 -4.74 8.37 0.95
N SER A 36 -3.97 9.40 1.31
CA SER A 36 -4.06 10.06 2.59
C SER A 36 -5.06 11.18 2.42
N HIS A 37 -6.29 11.02 2.89
CA HIS A 37 -7.11 12.17 3.24
C HIS A 37 -8.16 11.78 4.29
N LYS A 38 -7.80 12.13 5.53
CA LYS A 38 -8.64 12.63 6.62
C LYS A 38 -9.90 11.83 6.95
N VAL A 39 -9.83 10.99 7.99
CA VAL A 39 -10.97 10.86 8.89
C VAL A 39 -10.67 11.74 10.10
N SER A 40 -11.35 12.88 10.08
CA SER A 40 -11.31 13.91 11.09
C SER A 40 -11.82 13.37 12.42
N LYS A 41 -11.15 13.82 13.47
CA LYS A 41 -11.59 13.82 14.87
C LYS A 41 -13.08 14.15 14.96
N ASN A 42 -13.81 13.36 15.75
CA ASN A 42 -14.72 13.80 16.81
C ASN A 42 -15.44 12.55 17.33
N PHE A 43 -15.04 12.08 18.51
CA PHE A 43 -15.76 11.02 19.22
C PHE A 43 -16.17 11.57 20.58
N ASP A 44 -17.20 12.43 20.56
CA ASP A 44 -17.99 12.70 21.75
C ASP A 44 -18.89 11.48 21.94
N VAL A 45 -18.46 10.58 22.84
CA VAL A 45 -19.26 9.45 23.30
C VAL A 45 -20.36 10.01 24.19
N HIS A 46 -21.50 10.32 23.59
CA HIS A 46 -22.74 10.50 24.33
C HIS A 46 -23.57 9.22 24.22
N LEU A 47 -23.87 8.68 25.41
CA LEU A 47 -24.70 7.50 25.70
C LEU A 47 -25.97 7.48 24.84
N ILE A 48 -26.34 6.36 24.19
CA ILE A 48 -27.73 5.93 23.89
C ILE A 48 -27.75 4.49 23.28
N ASP A 49 -28.53 3.64 23.94
CA ASP A 49 -29.27 2.41 23.55
C ASP A 49 -28.57 1.13 23.06
N ASP A 50 -28.99 0.03 23.69
CA ASP A 50 -28.24 -1.21 23.92
C ASP A 50 -28.77 -2.40 23.08
N THR A 51 -29.44 -2.16 21.93
CA THR A 51 -30.15 -3.27 21.24
C THR A 51 -29.92 -3.51 19.74
N LEU A 52 -29.18 -2.70 18.96
CA LEU A 52 -28.91 -3.02 17.53
C LEU A 52 -27.53 -2.60 16.95
N VAL A 53 -26.46 -2.53 17.75
CA VAL A 53 -25.11 -2.16 17.24
C VAL A 53 -24.07 -3.21 17.64
N ARG A 54 -23.88 -4.29 16.87
CA ARG A 54 -22.94 -5.35 17.33
C ARG A 54 -21.83 -5.87 16.45
N GLU A 55 -21.58 -5.36 15.23
CA GLU A 55 -20.35 -5.81 14.50
C GLU A 55 -19.48 -4.70 13.89
N GLN A 56 -19.97 -3.46 13.77
CA GLN A 56 -19.25 -2.37 13.12
C GLN A 56 -18.18 -1.67 13.99
N PRO A 57 -18.38 -1.36 15.30
CA PRO A 57 -17.34 -0.65 16.08
C PRO A 57 -16.12 -1.52 16.34
N GLN A 58 -16.27 -2.86 16.32
CA GLN A 58 -15.17 -3.77 16.54
C GLN A 58 -14.21 -3.93 15.34
N ARG A 59 -14.54 -3.41 14.15
CA ARG A 59 -13.58 -3.38 13.04
C ARG A 59 -12.70 -2.13 13.14
N GLN A 60 -13.34 -0.99 13.35
CA GLN A 60 -12.68 0.30 13.38
C GLN A 60 -11.66 0.43 14.52
N TRP A 61 -12.01 0.04 15.76
CA TRP A 61 -11.07 0.08 16.89
C TRP A 61 -9.81 -0.80 16.71
N LEU A 62 -9.88 -1.89 15.94
CA LEU A 62 -8.72 -2.76 15.68
C LEU A 62 -7.73 -2.07 14.75
N TRP A 63 -8.26 -1.35 13.75
CA TRP A 63 -7.45 -0.55 12.84
C TRP A 63 -6.80 0.64 13.58
N GLU A 64 -7.54 1.27 14.48
CA GLU A 64 -7.05 2.38 15.32
C GLU A 64 -5.97 1.96 16.34
N LYS A 65 -5.86 0.67 16.67
CA LYS A 65 -4.78 0.15 17.54
C LYS A 65 -3.41 0.10 16.85
N LEU A 66 -3.38 0.13 15.53
CA LEU A 66 -2.12 0.18 14.78
C LEU A 66 -1.59 1.61 14.78
N THR A 67 -0.28 1.73 14.97
CA THR A 67 0.40 3.00 14.73
C THR A 67 0.34 3.34 13.24
N PRO A 68 0.48 4.63 12.85
CA PRO A 68 0.46 5.02 11.44
C PRO A 68 1.43 4.21 10.57
N ARG A 69 2.62 3.93 11.10
CA ARG A 69 3.63 3.15 10.40
C ARG A 69 3.25 1.68 10.24
N GLU A 70 2.63 1.10 11.26
CA GLU A 70 2.11 -0.27 11.19
C GLU A 70 0.93 -0.38 10.22
N MET A 71 0.07 0.63 10.14
CA MET A 71 -1.01 0.69 9.14
C MET A 71 -0.46 0.72 7.71
N GLU A 72 0.58 1.53 7.46
CA GLU A 72 1.27 1.56 6.16
C GLU A 72 1.83 0.17 5.79
N VAL A 73 2.56 -0.47 6.71
CA VAL A 73 3.12 -1.81 6.50
C VAL A 73 2.02 -2.84 6.29
N ALA A 74 0.97 -2.83 7.10
CA ALA A 74 -0.18 -3.73 6.97
C ALA A 74 -0.85 -3.59 5.59
N THR A 75 -1.07 -2.37 5.13
CA THR A 75 -1.67 -2.08 3.81
C THR A 75 -0.81 -2.64 2.68
N LEU A 76 0.50 -2.40 2.72
CA LEU A 76 1.43 -2.95 1.71
C LEU A 76 1.47 -4.49 1.74
N VAL A 77 1.28 -5.10 2.91
CA VAL A 77 1.15 -6.56 3.03
C VAL A 77 -0.14 -7.06 2.36
N ALA A 78 -1.26 -6.37 2.56
CA ALA A 78 -2.55 -6.66 1.93
C ALA A 78 -2.51 -6.54 0.41
N ASP A 79 -1.72 -5.59 -0.09
CA ASP A 79 -1.40 -5.40 -1.52
C ASP A 79 -0.46 -6.49 -2.09
N GLY A 80 0.00 -7.43 -1.26
CA GLY A 80 0.83 -8.54 -1.69
C GLY A 80 2.34 -8.23 -1.76
N LYS A 81 2.80 -7.09 -1.24
CA LYS A 81 4.23 -6.73 -1.29
C LYS A 81 5.09 -7.57 -0.35
N ARG A 82 6.23 -8.06 -0.84
CA ARG A 82 7.21 -8.81 -0.04
C ARG A 82 7.96 -7.87 0.89
N ASN A 83 8.53 -8.39 1.99
CA ASN A 83 9.22 -7.58 2.99
C ASN A 83 10.36 -6.73 2.39
N ALA A 84 11.09 -7.27 1.40
CA ALA A 84 12.13 -6.54 0.67
C ALA A 84 11.58 -5.35 -0.15
N GLU A 85 10.41 -5.52 -0.77
CA GLU A 85 9.75 -4.46 -1.53
C GLU A 85 9.20 -3.39 -0.59
N ILE A 86 8.60 -3.80 0.54
CA ILE A 86 8.14 -2.88 1.59
C ILE A 86 9.32 -2.07 2.14
N ALA A 87 10.46 -2.73 2.41
CA ALA A 87 11.67 -2.08 2.88
C ALA A 87 12.16 -0.99 1.91
N GLN A 88 12.13 -1.28 0.61
CA GLN A 88 12.47 -0.33 -0.45
C GLN A 88 11.46 0.83 -0.54
N ILE A 89 10.16 0.53 -0.51
CA ILE A 89 9.08 1.54 -0.59
C ILE A 89 9.16 2.51 0.59
N LEU A 90 9.44 1.98 1.77
CA LEU A 90 9.42 2.69 3.03
C LEU A 90 10.79 3.23 3.46
N SER A 91 11.84 2.99 2.65
CA SER A 91 13.25 3.35 2.91
C SER A 91 13.74 2.93 4.30
N ILE A 92 13.46 1.69 4.69
CA ILE A 92 13.89 1.08 5.96
C ILE A 92 14.53 -0.29 5.74
N SER A 93 15.19 -0.85 6.74
CA SER A 93 15.76 -2.20 6.62
C SER A 93 14.66 -3.28 6.57
N VAL A 94 14.95 -4.41 5.92
CA VAL A 94 14.05 -5.58 5.90
C VAL A 94 13.76 -6.07 7.33
N ARG A 95 14.77 -6.04 8.21
CA ARG A 95 14.62 -6.39 9.62
C ARG A 95 13.64 -5.46 10.35
N THR A 96 13.63 -4.17 10.01
CA THR A 96 12.66 -3.22 10.57
C THR A 96 11.24 -3.54 10.10
N VAL A 97 11.07 -3.93 8.82
CA VAL A 97 9.77 -4.38 8.31
C VAL A 97 9.29 -5.64 9.03
N GLU A 98 10.17 -6.63 9.23
CA GLU A 98 9.84 -7.85 9.99
C GLU A 98 9.37 -7.51 11.40
N ASN A 99 10.07 -6.62 12.10
CA ASN A 99 9.67 -6.17 13.44
C ASN A 99 8.29 -5.49 13.42
N HIS A 100 8.01 -4.64 12.43
CA HIS A 100 6.68 -4.05 12.28
C HIS A 100 5.60 -5.11 12.04
N ILE A 101 5.85 -6.11 11.20
CA ILE A 101 4.92 -7.21 10.93
C ILE A 101 4.66 -8.03 12.20
N GLN A 102 5.69 -8.34 13.00
CA GLN A 102 5.52 -9.05 14.26
C GLN A 102 4.66 -8.26 15.27
N ASN A 103 4.88 -6.94 15.36
CA ASN A 103 4.06 -6.09 16.22
C ASN A 103 2.60 -6.03 15.73
N ILE A 104 2.38 -5.97 14.40
CA ILE A 104 1.04 -6.02 13.81
C ILE A 104 0.36 -7.35 14.14
N TYR A 105 1.09 -8.47 14.01
CA TYR A 105 0.59 -9.80 14.35
C TYR A 105 0.12 -9.88 15.80
N ALA A 106 0.95 -9.39 16.73
CA ALA A 106 0.61 -9.34 18.14
C ALA A 106 -0.62 -8.45 18.40
N LYS A 107 -0.71 -7.27 17.77
CA LYS A 107 -1.82 -6.32 17.96
C LYS A 107 -3.14 -6.79 17.38
N LEU A 108 -3.10 -7.50 16.25
CA LEU A 108 -4.30 -7.99 15.55
C LEU A 108 -4.66 -9.44 15.89
N GLY A 109 -3.81 -10.13 16.67
CA GLY A 109 -4.00 -11.54 17.04
C GLY A 109 -3.91 -12.50 15.85
N VAL A 110 -3.12 -12.16 14.83
CA VAL A 110 -2.94 -12.98 13.62
C VAL A 110 -1.56 -13.64 13.64
N HIS A 111 -1.46 -14.83 13.06
CA HIS A 111 -0.26 -15.67 13.16
C HIS A 111 0.38 -15.96 11.81
N SER A 112 -0.26 -15.54 10.73
CA SER A 112 0.24 -15.73 9.37
C SER A 112 -0.06 -14.54 8.50
N ARG A 113 0.74 -14.39 7.45
CA ARG A 113 0.56 -13.37 6.44
C ARG A 113 -0.82 -13.47 5.79
N THR A 114 -1.27 -14.67 5.47
CA THR A 114 -2.60 -14.91 4.88
C THR A 114 -3.72 -14.48 5.83
N GLN A 115 -3.60 -14.79 7.12
CA GLN A 115 -4.56 -14.30 8.12
C GLN A 115 -4.55 -12.78 8.21
N LEU A 116 -3.37 -12.13 8.19
CA LEU A 116 -3.26 -10.68 8.19
C LEU A 116 -3.95 -10.08 6.95
N VAL A 117 -3.67 -10.59 5.75
CA VAL A 117 -4.29 -10.12 4.50
C VAL A 117 -5.82 -10.24 4.56
N ARG A 118 -6.33 -11.39 5.01
CA ARG A 118 -7.78 -11.59 5.19
C ARG A 118 -8.36 -10.58 6.18
N LYS A 119 -7.73 -10.45 7.35
CA LYS A 119 -8.16 -9.53 8.41
C LYS A 119 -8.23 -8.10 7.89
N ILE A 120 -7.23 -7.64 7.13
CA ILE A 120 -7.20 -6.29 6.58
C ILE A 120 -8.31 -6.08 5.56
N ARG A 121 -8.56 -7.05 4.67
CA ARG A 121 -9.67 -6.97 3.71
C ARG A 121 -11.01 -6.83 4.43
N ASP A 122 -11.24 -7.64 5.45
CA ASP A 122 -12.43 -7.53 6.30
C ASP A 122 -12.56 -6.16 6.99
N LEU A 123 -11.47 -5.38 7.15
CA LEU A 123 -11.49 -4.04 7.75
C LEU A 123 -11.66 -2.92 6.72
N VAL A 124 -11.36 -3.18 5.44
CA VAL A 124 -11.39 -2.19 4.35
C VAL A 124 -12.68 -2.29 3.52
N ASP A 125 -13.30 -3.48 3.49
CA ASP A 125 -14.61 -3.75 2.87
C ASP A 125 -15.78 -3.29 3.77
#